data_AF-A0A940VNS1-F1
#
_entry.id   AF-A0A940VNS1-F1
#
_cell.length_a   1.000
_cell.length_b   1.000
_cell.length_c   1.000
_cell.angle_alpha   90.00
_cell.angle_beta   90.00
_cell.angle_gamma   90.00
#
_symmetry.space_group_name_H-M   'P 1'
#
loop_
_entity.id
_entity.type
_entity.pdbx_description
1 polymer ?
#
loop_
_entity_poly.entity_id
_entity_poly.type
_entity_poly.pdbx_seq_one_letter_code
_entity_poly.pdbx_strand_id
1 'polypeptide(L)'
;MDDGMFWSWLGLFLLGAWHGINPGMGWLFAVALGLQEQTGSAVRRALWPLALGHGLAIGAAVLLAMLVGFILPLGVLKWAVAAVLVGLGVYRLFRS
;
A
#
# COMPACT_ATOMS: atom_id res chain seq x y z
N MET A 1 27.17 -12.52 1.02
CA MET A 1 25.77 -12.66 0.56
C MET A 1 24.92 -11.50 1.11
N ASP A 2 25.50 -10.29 1.15
CA ASP A 2 25.09 -9.29 2.16
C ASP A 2 24.52 -8.04 1.47
N ASP A 3 25.08 -7.69 0.31
CA ASP A 3 24.72 -6.53 -0.50
C ASP A 3 23.24 -6.57 -0.94
N GLY A 4 22.75 -7.73 -1.40
CA GLY A 4 21.36 -7.87 -1.86
C GLY A 4 20.32 -7.68 -0.74
N MET A 5 20.66 -8.07 0.50
CA MET A 5 19.78 -7.89 1.65
C MET A 5 19.75 -6.42 2.06
N PHE A 6 20.90 -5.74 2.06
CA PHE A 6 20.99 -4.31 2.33
C PHE A 6 20.13 -3.49 1.34
N TRP A 7 20.28 -3.72 0.03
CA TRP A 7 19.49 -3.02 -0.99
C TRP A 7 17.98 -3.28 -0.87
N SER A 8 17.60 -4.50 -0.48
CA SER A 8 16.19 -4.86 -0.24
C SER A 8 15.61 -4.09 0.95
N TRP A 9 16.33 -4.05 2.08
CA TRP A 9 15.91 -3.30 3.27
C TRP A 9 15.89 -1.79 3.01
N LEU A 10 16.90 -1.26 2.32
CA LEU A 10 16.94 0.14 1.93
C LEU A 10 15.75 0.48 1.02
N GLY A 11 15.42 -0.39 0.06
CA GLY A 11 14.27 -0.24 -0.81
C GLY A 11 12.95 -0.22 -0.03
N LEU A 12 12.76 -1.15 0.92
CA LEU A 12 11.58 -1.18 1.79
C LEU A 12 11.48 0.07 2.67
N PHE A 13 12.61 0.54 3.22
CA PHE A 13 12.66 1.75 4.03
C PHE A 13 12.28 2.99 3.21
N LEU A 14 12.88 3.16 2.02
CA LEU A 14 12.60 4.29 1.12
C LEU A 14 11.16 4.26 0.62
N LEU A 15 10.63 3.08 0.29
CA LEU A 15 9.23 2.91 -0.09
C LEU A 15 8.29 3.31 1.05
N GLY A 16 8.58 2.87 2.28
CA GLY A 16 7.83 3.24 3.48
C GLY A 16 7.88 4.75 3.74
N ALA A 17 9.06 5.36 3.62
CA ALA A 17 9.23 6.81 3.76
C ALA A 17 8.44 7.59 2.71
N TRP A 18 8.50 7.16 1.44
CA TRP A 18 7.71 7.75 0.36
C TRP A 18 6.20 7.65 0.61
N HIS A 19 5.74 6.48 1.06
CA HIS A 19 4.34 6.25 1.41
C HIS A 19 3.86 7.13 2.56
N GLY A 20 4.70 7.27 3.60
CA GLY A 20 4.37 8.05 4.79
C GLY A 20 4.35 9.56 4.53
N ILE A 21 5.27 10.06 3.70
CA ILE A 21 5.32 11.49 3.33
C ILE A 21 4.12 11.85 2.44
N ASN A 22 3.66 10.94 1.58
CA ASN A 22 2.57 11.21 0.64
C ASN A 22 1.20 11.33 1.36
N PRO A 23 0.59 12.53 1.43
CA PRO A 23 -0.72 12.74 2.06
C PRO A 23 -1.84 11.90 1.44
N GLY A 24 -1.77 11.63 0.14
CA GLY A 24 -2.81 10.89 -0.57
C GLY A 24 -2.96 9.42 -0.13
N MET A 25 -2.06 8.88 0.69
CA MET A 25 -1.99 7.43 0.94
C MET A 25 -2.60 6.99 2.27
N GLY A 26 -2.84 7.89 3.24
CA GLY A 26 -3.61 7.50 4.44
C GLY A 26 -3.65 8.46 5.62
N TRP A 27 -2.62 9.28 5.86
CA TRP A 27 -2.62 10.17 7.04
C TRP A 27 -3.62 11.34 6.92
N LEU A 28 -4.06 11.69 5.71
CA LEU A 28 -5.18 12.62 5.50
C LEU A 28 -6.47 12.16 6.20
N PHE A 29 -6.72 10.86 6.32
CA PHE A 29 -7.88 10.36 7.08
C PHE A 29 -7.74 10.65 8.58
N ALA A 30 -6.53 10.49 9.13
CA ALA A 30 -6.24 10.83 10.53
C ALA A 30 -6.36 12.34 10.78
N VAL A 31 -5.86 13.15 9.86
CA VAL A 31 -5.97 14.62 9.92
C VAL A 31 -7.43 15.06 9.79
N ALA A 32 -8.19 14.48 8.87
CA ALA A 32 -9.62 14.77 8.71
C ALA A 32 -10.39 14.47 9.99
N LEU A 33 -10.13 13.33 10.65
CA LEU A 33 -10.73 13.03 11.95
C LEU A 33 -10.27 14.02 13.03
N GLY A 34 -9.00 14.40 13.05
CA GLY A 34 -8.47 15.40 13.97
C GLY A 34 -9.13 16.78 13.83
N LEU A 35 -9.43 17.18 12.59
CA LEU A 35 -10.18 18.40 12.30
C LEU A 35 -11.66 18.28 12.69
N GLN A 36 -12.27 17.11 12.49
CA GLN A 36 -13.66 16.85 12.90
C GLN A 36 -13.84 16.85 14.42
N GLU A 37 -12.91 16.20 15.16
CA GLU A 37 -12.94 16.16 16.63
C GLU A 37 -12.27 17.40 17.27
N GLN A 38 -11.75 18.34 16.48
CA GLN A 38 -11.02 19.54 16.92
C GLN A 38 -9.90 19.25 17.94
N THR A 39 -9.25 18.10 17.82
CA THR A 39 -8.22 17.67 18.76
C THR A 39 -7.07 16.94 18.07
N GLY A 40 -5.84 17.33 18.42
CA GLY A 40 -4.63 16.66 17.92
C GLY A 40 -4.47 15.23 18.46
N SER A 41 -5.13 14.87 19.58
CA SER A 41 -5.10 13.49 20.09
C SER A 41 -5.85 12.52 19.18
N ALA A 42 -6.87 12.98 18.46
CA ALA A 42 -7.63 12.17 17.51
C ALA A 42 -6.79 11.74 16.30
N VAL A 43 -5.86 12.58 15.84
CA VAL A 43 -4.90 12.22 14.78
C VAL A 43 -4.07 11.02 15.22
N ARG A 44 -3.47 11.06 16.41
CA ARG A 44 -2.68 9.94 16.94
C ARG A 44 -3.53 8.69 17.16
N ARG A 45 -4.76 8.85 17.66
CA ARG A 45 -5.71 7.75 17.86
C ARG A 45 -6.10 7.09 16.53
N ALA A 46 -6.20 7.86 15.45
CA ALA A 46 -6.56 7.36 14.13
C ALA A 46 -5.39 6.66 13.41
N LEU A 47 -4.14 7.09 13.66
CA LEU A 47 -2.97 6.47 13.03
C LEU A 47 -2.85 4.97 13.35
N TRP A 48 -3.16 4.56 14.59
CA TRP A 48 -3.05 3.16 15.00
C TRP A 48 -4.00 2.21 14.24
N PRO A 49 -5.33 2.43 14.23
CA PRO A 49 -6.25 1.59 13.46
C PRO A 49 -6.02 1.68 11.95
N LEU A 50 -5.58 2.83 11.43
CA LEU A 50 -5.19 2.95 10.01
C LEU A 50 -3.98 2.07 9.68
N ALA A 51 -2.92 2.13 10.49
CA ALA A 51 -1.73 1.31 10.30
C ALA A 51 -2.05 -0.18 10.43
N LEU A 52 -2.88 -0.57 11.41
CA LEU A 52 -3.33 -1.94 11.58
C LEU A 52 -4.16 -2.44 10.38
N GLY A 53 -5.17 -1.67 9.96
CA GLY A 53 -6.00 -2.02 8.82
C GLY A 53 -5.17 -2.16 7.53
N HIS A 54 -4.23 -1.24 7.31
CA HIS A 54 -3.30 -1.29 6.19
C HIS A 54 -2.39 -2.52 6.25
N GLY A 55 -1.79 -2.81 7.40
CA GLY A 55 -0.96 -3.99 7.60
C GLY A 55 -1.72 -5.30 7.39
N LEU A 56 -2.95 -5.40 7.89
CA LEU A 56 -3.83 -6.56 7.66
C LEU A 56 -4.17 -6.72 6.18
N ALA A 57 -4.47 -5.62 5.48
CA ALA A 57 -4.73 -5.66 4.04
C ALA A 57 -3.51 -6.15 3.24
N ILE A 58 -2.30 -5.67 3.56
CA ILE A 58 -1.06 -6.18 2.95
C ILE A 58 -0.89 -7.67 3.25
N GLY A 59 -1.05 -8.09 4.50
CA GLY A 59 -0.92 -9.49 4.90
C GLY A 59 -1.90 -10.40 4.14
N ALA A 60 -3.15 -9.97 4.02
CA ALA A 60 -4.17 -10.69 3.26
C ALA A 60 -3.82 -10.76 1.76
N ALA A 61 -3.34 -9.66 1.16
CA ALA A 61 -2.94 -9.63 -0.24
C ALA A 61 -1.73 -10.55 -0.52
N VAL A 62 -0.73 -10.55 0.35
CA VAL A 62 0.44 -11.45 0.27
C VAL A 62 0.01 -12.90 0.42
N LEU A 63 -0.84 -13.21 1.39
CA LEU A 63 -1.38 -14.56 1.59
C LEU A 63 -2.14 -15.06 0.36
N LEU A 64 -3.00 -14.21 -0.22
CA LEU A 64 -3.73 -14.54 -1.44
C LEU A 64 -2.78 -14.76 -2.61
N ALA A 65 -1.77 -13.91 -2.79
CA ALA A 65 -0.78 -14.06 -3.84
C ALA A 65 0.03 -15.36 -3.70
N MET A 66 0.38 -15.75 -2.47
CA MET A 66 1.02 -17.05 -2.21
C MET A 66 0.09 -18.21 -2.56
N LEU A 67 -1.19 -18.14 -2.17
CA LEU A 67 -2.17 -19.19 -2.44
C LEU A 67 -2.40 -19.38 -3.95
N VAL A 68 -2.59 -18.28 -4.69
CA VAL A 68 -2.73 -18.30 -6.15
C VAL A 68 -1.44 -18.78 -6.81
N GLY A 69 -0.28 -18.44 -6.25
CA GLY A 69 1.03 -18.87 -6.71
C GLY A 69 1.25 -20.39 -6.75
N PHE A 70 0.47 -21.17 -5.99
CA PHE A 70 0.51 -22.65 -6.08
C PHE A 70 -0.11 -23.19 -7.38
N ILE A 71 -1.00 -22.42 -8.01
CA ILE A 71 -1.77 -22.83 -9.19
C ILE A 71 -1.28 -22.11 -10.44
N LEU A 72 -0.95 -20.82 -10.31
CA LEU A 72 -0.47 -19.96 -11.38
C LEU A 72 0.98 -19.54 -11.16
N PRO A 73 1.85 -19.61 -12.19
CA PRO A 73 3.19 -19.06 -12.11
C PRO A 73 3.14 -17.57 -11.77
N LEU A 74 3.97 -17.12 -10.82
CA LEU A 74 4.04 -15.70 -10.42
C LEU A 74 4.27 -14.75 -11.61
N GLY A 75 4.97 -15.20 -12.65
CA GLY A 75 5.19 -14.42 -13.87
C GLY A 75 3.88 -14.08 -14.60
N VAL A 76 2.96 -15.04 -14.70
CA VAL A 76 1.65 -14.84 -15.33
C VAL A 76 0.81 -13.89 -14.48
N LEU A 77 0.80 -14.09 -13.15
CA LEU A 77 0.08 -13.21 -12.22
C LEU A 77 0.57 -11.76 -12.30
N LYS A 78 1.89 -11.54 -12.36
CA LYS A 78 2.48 -10.21 -12.54
C LYS A 78 2.00 -9.50 -13.80
N TRP A 79 2.06 -10.18 -14.94
CA TRP A 79 1.62 -9.60 -16.22
C TRP A 79 0.11 -9.37 -16.26
N ALA A 80 -0.68 -10.26 -15.68
CA ALA A 80 -2.13 -10.07 -15.56
C ALA A 80 -2.47 -8.83 -14.72
N VAL A 81 -1.85 -8.67 -13.55
CA VAL A 81 -2.05 -7.48 -12.70
C VAL A 81 -1.60 -6.20 -13.42
N ALA A 82 -0.44 -6.24 -14.10
CA ALA A 82 0.05 -5.10 -14.86
C ALA A 82 -0.93 -4.69 -15.98
N ALA A 83 -1.44 -5.66 -16.75
CA ALA A 83 -2.42 -5.42 -17.81
C ALA A 83 -3.72 -4.80 -17.26
N VAL A 84 -4.22 -5.29 -16.13
CA VAL A 84 -5.42 -4.74 -15.46
C VAL A 84 -5.17 -3.30 -15.00
N LEU A 85 -4.04 -3.02 -14.35
CA LEU A 85 -3.72 -1.67 -13.86
C LEU A 85 -3.54 -0.66 -15.01
N VAL A 86 -2.82 -1.05 -16.06
CA VAL A 86 -2.65 -0.21 -17.26
C VAL A 86 -4.00 0.01 -17.96
N GLY A 87 -4.78 -1.04 -18.15
CA GLY A 87 -6.11 -0.94 -18.76
C GLY A 87 -7.05 -0.03 -17.96
N LEU A 88 -7.06 -0.15 -16.63
CA LEU A 88 -7.82 0.74 -15.75
C LEU A 88 -7.32 2.19 -15.83
N GLY A 89 -6.01 2.41 -15.84
CA GLY A 89 -5.40 3.72 -15.97
C GLY A 89 -5.79 4.40 -17.29
N VAL A 90 -5.70 3.66 -18.40
CA VAL A 90 -6.14 4.12 -19.73
C VAL A 90 -7.63 4.42 -19.75
N TYR A 91 -8.45 3.51 -19.23
CA TYR A 91 -9.91 3.71 -19.13
C TYR A 91 -10.26 4.97 -18.33
N ARG A 92 -9.60 5.18 -17.17
CA ARG A 92 -9.79 6.37 -16.36
C ARG A 92 -9.35 7.61 -17.11
N LEU A 93 -8.18 7.61 -17.76
CA LEU A 93 -7.68 8.77 -18.51
C LEU A 93 -8.66 9.26 -19.59
N PHE A 94 -9.32 8.34 -20.30
CA PHE A 94 -10.29 8.70 -21.34
C PHE A 94 -11.70 9.01 -20.83
N ARG A 95 -12.00 8.68 -19.57
CA ARG A 95 -13.31 8.92 -18.94
C ARG A 95 -13.25 9.96 -17.80
N SER A 96 -12.11 10.63 -17.64
CA SER A 96 -11.90 11.71 -16.66
C SER A 96 -12.33 13.06 -17.21
#